data_AF-A0A3L7ZV95-F1
#
_entry.id   AF-A0A3L7ZV95-F1
#
_cell.length_a   1.000
_cell.length_b   1.000
_cell.length_c   1.000
_cell.angle_alpha   90.00
_cell.angle_beta   90.00
_cell.angle_gamma   90.00
#
_symmetry.space_group_name_H-M   'P 1'
#
loop_
_entity.id
_entity.type
_entity.pdbx_description
1 polymer ?
#
loop_
_entity_poly.entity_id
_entity_poly.type
_entity_poly.pdbx_seq_one_letter_code
_entity_poly.pdbx_strand_id
1 'polypeptide(L)'
;MKITPKIQFVSGSFDTKDVSLVLVPSDNHGVVSLCVKEPDSGWNIPIGEIKIYSGDRYVDFKATLEDATKFGEEICRRFNEFPQEQKL
;
A
#
# COMPACT_ATOMS: atom_id res chain seq x y z
N MET A 1 -9.10 5.10 14.58
CA MET A 1 -9.18 6.09 13.51
C MET A 1 -9.57 5.34 12.28
N LYS A 2 -10.77 5.63 11.79
CA LYS A 2 -11.35 4.95 10.65
C LYS A 2 -10.78 5.56 9.37
N ILE A 3 -9.84 4.90 8.71
CA ILE A 3 -9.39 5.31 7.38
C ILE A 3 -10.38 4.75 6.37
N THR A 4 -11.02 5.63 5.60
CA THR A 4 -12.02 5.26 4.58
C THR A 4 -11.40 5.45 3.20
N PRO A 5 -10.88 4.40 2.55
CA PRO A 5 -10.41 4.49 1.18
C PRO A 5 -11.58 4.84 0.24
N LYS A 6 -11.42 5.92 -0.54
CA LYS A 6 -12.32 6.28 -1.63
C LYS A 6 -11.85 5.60 -2.92
N ILE A 7 -12.37 4.42 -3.21
CA ILE A 7 -12.30 3.83 -4.55
C ILE A 7 -13.48 4.42 -5.34
N GLN A 8 -13.28 4.84 -6.60
CA GLN A 8 -14.22 5.71 -7.34
C GLN A 8 -15.71 5.25 -7.41
N PHE A 9 -16.03 4.01 -7.02
CA PHE A 9 -17.40 3.48 -6.98
C PHE A 9 -17.71 2.63 -5.73
N VAL A 10 -16.80 2.58 -4.74
CA VAL A 10 -16.95 1.78 -3.51
C VAL A 10 -16.34 2.55 -2.34
N SER A 11 -17.13 2.81 -1.31
CA SER A 11 -16.64 3.28 -0.01
C SER A 11 -16.48 2.09 0.92
N GLY A 12 -15.26 1.84 1.37
CA GLY A 12 -14.95 0.82 2.37
C GLY A 12 -14.33 1.46 3.61
N SER A 13 -14.37 0.75 4.73
CA SER A 13 -13.61 1.11 5.92
C SER A 13 -13.07 -0.15 6.55
N PHE A 14 -11.83 -0.09 7.01
CA PHE A 14 -11.18 -1.17 7.74
C PHE A 14 -10.77 -0.69 9.13
N ASP A 15 -10.68 -1.61 10.08
CA ASP A 15 -10.07 -1.35 11.38
C ASP A 15 -8.55 -1.52 11.26
N THR A 16 -7.77 -0.52 11.68
CA THR A 16 -6.31 -0.57 11.57
C THR A 16 -5.69 -1.66 12.46
N LYS A 17 -6.42 -2.14 13.46
CA LYS A 17 -6.01 -3.21 14.39
C LYS A 17 -6.13 -4.60 13.78
N ASP A 18 -7.14 -4.79 12.93
CA ASP A 18 -7.48 -6.10 12.38
C ASP A 18 -6.86 -6.34 11.00
N VAL A 19 -6.13 -5.35 10.46
CA VAL A 19 -5.51 -5.44 9.13
C VAL A 19 -4.00 -5.39 9.14
N SER A 20 -3.44 -5.93 8.06
CA SER A 20 -2.02 -5.78 7.72
C SER A 20 -1.87 -4.92 6.48
N LEU A 21 -0.76 -4.18 6.40
CA LEU A 21 -0.31 -3.57 5.15
C LEU A 21 0.60 -4.54 4.41
N VAL A 22 0.33 -4.68 3.11
CA VAL A 22 1.12 -5.47 2.17
C VAL A 22 1.50 -4.62 0.97
N LEU A 23 2.70 -4.84 0.44
CA LEU A 23 3.17 -4.19 -0.76
C LEU A 23 2.90 -5.07 -1.98
N VAL A 24 2.34 -4.48 -3.04
CA VAL A 24 2.09 -5.16 -4.32
C VAL A 24 2.80 -4.39 -5.43
N PRO A 25 4.06 -4.74 -5.76
CA PRO A 25 4.73 -4.20 -6.93
C PRO A 25 4.17 -4.84 -8.20
N SER A 26 3.88 -4.02 -9.20
CA SER A 26 3.36 -4.43 -10.49
C SER A 26 4.20 -3.85 -11.61
N ASP A 27 5.19 -4.64 -12.02
CA ASP A 27 6.16 -4.23 -13.03
C ASP A 27 5.50 -4.00 -14.40
N ASN A 28 4.52 -4.81 -14.77
CA ASN A 28 3.79 -4.67 -16.03
C ASN A 28 2.94 -3.41 -16.08
N HIS A 29 2.51 -2.90 -14.93
CA HIS A 29 1.64 -1.73 -14.83
C HIS A 29 2.40 -0.47 -14.39
N GLY A 30 3.69 -0.57 -14.06
CA GLY A 30 4.50 0.58 -13.67
C GLY A 30 4.13 1.15 -12.30
N VAL A 31 3.58 0.32 -11.41
CA VAL A 31 2.98 0.77 -10.14
C VAL A 31 3.52 -0.06 -8.98
N VAL A 32 3.78 0.60 -7.85
CA VAL A 32 4.01 -0.03 -6.56
C VAL A 32 2.86 0.37 -5.63
N SER A 33 1.95 -0.55 -5.34
CA SER A 33 0.75 -0.26 -4.54
C SER A 33 0.93 -0.68 -3.09
N LEU A 34 0.52 0.20 -2.17
CA LEU A 34 0.29 -0.13 -0.77
C LEU A 34 -1.16 -0.62 -0.63
N CYS A 35 -1.30 -1.85 -0.16
CA CYS A 35 -2.60 -2.49 -0.02
C CYS A 35 -2.88 -2.88 1.43
N VAL A 36 -4.15 -2.80 1.80
CA VAL A 36 -4.67 -3.36 3.03
C VAL A 36 -5.11 -4.80 2.77
N LYS A 37 -4.73 -5.69 3.67
CA LYS A 37 -5.14 -7.09 3.68
C LYS A 37 -5.85 -7.41 4.99
N GLU A 38 -7.14 -7.71 4.87
CA GLU A 38 -7.96 -8.26 5.95
C GLU A 38 -7.74 -9.79 6.05
N PRO A 39 -7.75 -10.38 7.26
CA PRO A 39 -7.47 -11.80 7.49
C PRO A 39 -8.37 -12.74 6.68
N ASP A 40 -9.65 -12.39 6.58
CA ASP A 40 -10.68 -13.21 5.92
C ASP A 40 -10.99 -12.74 4.49
N SER A 41 -10.28 -11.73 4.00
CA SER A 41 -10.44 -11.21 2.64
C SER A 41 -9.40 -11.83 1.72
N GLY A 42 -9.86 -12.47 0.64
CA GLY A 42 -8.97 -12.95 -0.42
C GLY A 42 -8.36 -11.83 -1.29
N TRP A 43 -8.67 -10.57 -0.99
CA TRP A 43 -8.39 -9.42 -1.86
C TRP A 43 -7.46 -8.44 -1.16
N ASN A 44 -6.48 -7.93 -1.90
CA ASN A 44 -5.62 -6.83 -1.46
C ASN A 44 -6.26 -5.52 -1.93
N ILE A 45 -6.69 -4.67 -0.99
CA ILE A 45 -7.38 -3.42 -1.31
C ILE A 45 -6.33 -2.30 -1.43
N PRO A 46 -6.11 -1.70 -2.60
CA PRO A 46 -5.15 -0.61 -2.75
C PRO A 46 -5.64 0.63 -2.01
N ILE A 47 -4.77 1.20 -1.17
CA ILE A 47 -5.02 2.42 -0.40
C ILE A 47 -4.09 3.57 -0.78
N GLY A 48 -3.02 3.29 -1.53
CA GLY A 48 -2.08 4.28 -1.99
C GLY A 48 -1.06 3.70 -2.96
N GLU A 49 -0.35 4.57 -3.65
CA GLU A 49 0.72 4.22 -4.59
C GLU A 49 2.02 4.91 -4.18
N ILE A 50 3.14 4.20 -4.32
CA ILE A 50 4.47 4.73 -4.09
C ILE A 50 5.05 5.15 -5.44
N LYS A 51 5.17 6.45 -5.62
CA LYS A 51 5.74 7.06 -6.81
C LYS A 51 6.81 8.06 -6.42
N ILE A 52 8.06 7.71 -6.72
CA ILE A 52 9.24 8.53 -6.40
C ILE A 52 9.90 9.14 -7.65
N TYR A 53 9.16 9.17 -8.77
CA TYR A 53 9.58 9.72 -10.06
C TYR A 53 8.51 10.70 -10.60
N SER A 54 8.91 11.65 -11.42
CA SER A 54 8.02 12.72 -11.94
C SER A 54 7.75 12.63 -13.45
N GLY A 55 8.68 12.07 -14.22
CA GLY A 55 8.45 11.75 -15.63
C GLY A 55 7.60 10.49 -15.69
N ASP A 56 6.36 10.58 -16.15
CA ASP A 56 5.41 9.45 -16.27
C ASP A 56 5.82 8.40 -17.32
N ARG A 57 7.13 8.16 -17.47
CA ARG A 57 7.71 7.22 -18.43
C ARG A 57 8.09 5.94 -17.70
N TYR A 58 7.88 4.83 -18.38
CA TYR A 58 8.22 3.51 -17.85
C TYR A 58 9.70 3.36 -17.48
N VAL A 59 10.60 4.02 -18.21
CA VAL A 59 12.04 4.01 -17.91
C VAL A 59 12.37 4.67 -16.56
N ASP A 60 11.63 5.71 -16.18
CA ASP A 60 11.80 6.41 -14.91
C ASP A 60 11.25 5.55 -13.75
N PHE A 61 10.13 4.87 -13.98
CA PHE A 61 9.62 3.83 -13.07
C PHE A 61 10.65 2.72 -12.85
N LYS A 62 11.17 2.12 -13.94
CA LYS A 62 12.14 1.03 -13.86
C LYS A 62 13.39 1.41 -13.07
N ALA A 63 13.88 2.63 -13.28
CA ALA A 63 15.05 3.15 -12.57
C ALA A 63 14.80 3.30 -11.06
N THR A 64 13.54 3.46 -10.64
CA THR A 64 13.16 3.72 -9.25
C THR A 64 12.41 2.58 -8.58
N LEU A 65 12.13 1.49 -9.30
CA LEU A 65 11.33 0.36 -8.82
C LEU A 65 11.91 -0.24 -7.53
N GLU A 66 13.21 -0.50 -7.51
CA GLU A 66 13.86 -1.11 -6.34
C GLU A 66 13.75 -0.21 -5.09
N ASP A 67 14.01 1.09 -5.24
CA ASP A 67 13.93 2.05 -4.14
C ASP A 67 12.49 2.26 -3.66
N ALA A 68 11.53 2.32 -4.59
CA ALA A 68 10.11 2.40 -4.28
C ALA A 68 9.63 1.14 -3.54
N THR A 69 10.12 -0.04 -3.94
CA THR A 69 9.81 -1.31 -3.27
C THR A 69 10.35 -1.33 -1.85
N LYS A 70 11.64 -1.02 -1.65
CA LYS A 70 12.27 -0.97 -0.31
C LYS A 70 11.56 0.02 0.61
N PHE A 71 11.20 1.20 0.09
CA PHE A 71 10.46 2.20 0.85
C PHE A 71 9.08 1.68 1.27
N GLY A 72 8.37 1.00 0.35
CA GLY A 72 7.09 0.39 0.64
C GLY A 72 7.15 -0.75 1.65
N GLU A 73 8.16 -1.61 1.55
CA GLU A 73 8.41 -2.70 2.50
C GLU A 73 8.63 -2.14 3.92
N GLU A 74 9.39 -1.05 4.05
CA GLU A 74 9.63 -0.40 5.33
C GLU A 74 8.35 0.24 5.91
N ILE A 75 7.49 0.83 5.06
CA ILE A 75 6.18 1.33 5.49
C ILE A 75 5.32 0.17 6.01
N CYS A 76 5.21 -0.92 5.25
CA CYS A 76 4.45 -2.10 5.63
C CYS A 76 4.98 -2.68 6.95
N ARG A 77 6.31 -2.83 7.08
CA ARG A 77 6.97 -3.33 8.30
C ARG A 77 6.62 -2.49 9.51
N ARG A 78 6.82 -1.17 9.43
CA ARG A 78 6.54 -0.25 10.54
C ARG A 78 5.07 -0.26 10.94
N PHE A 79 4.16 -0.30 9.97
CA PHE A 79 2.73 -0.38 10.27
C PHE A 79 2.36 -1.70 10.96
N ASN A 80 2.90 -2.81 10.48
CA ASN A 80 2.59 -4.14 11.00
C ASN A 80 3.21 -4.37 12.40
N GLU A 81 4.40 -3.84 12.65
CA GLU A 81 5.08 -3.88 13.96
C GLU A 81 4.56 -2.84 14.95
N PHE A 82 3.82 -1.82 14.49
CA PHE A 82 3.32 -0.76 15.37
C PHE A 82 2.41 -1.36 16.46
N PRO A 83 2.61 -0.99 17.75
CA PRO A 83 1.83 -1.57 18.85
C PRO A 83 0.32 -1.45 18.62
N GLN A 84 -0.37 -2.59 18.69
CA GLN A 84 -1.82 -2.69 18.47
C GLN A 84 -2.64 -1.74 19.36
N GLU A 85 -2.21 -1.56 20.61
CA GLU A 85 -2.87 -0.66 21.58
C GLU A 85 -2.80 0.82 21.18
N GLN A 86 -1.78 1.19 20.40
CA GLN A 86 -1.57 2.54 19.90
C GLN A 86 -2.12 2.74 18.49
N LYS A 87 -2.43 1.64 17.78
CA LYS A 87 -3.11 1.71 16.49
C LYS A 87 -4.47 2.34 16.70
N LEU A 88 -4.74 3.35 15.88
CA LEU A 88 -5.95 4.14 16.00
C LEU A 88 -7.15 3.34 15.53
#